data_AF-A0A349LL04-F1
#
_entry.id   AF-A0A349LL04-F1
#
_cell.length_a   1.000
_cell.length_b   1.000
_cell.length_c   1.000
_cell.angle_alpha   90.00
_cell.angle_beta   90.00
_cell.angle_gamma   90.00
#
_symmetry.space_group_name_H-M   'P 1'
#
loop_
_entity.id
_entity.type
_entity.pdbx_description
1 polymer ?
#
loop_
_entity_poly.entity_id
_entity_poly.type
_entity_poly.pdbx_seq_one_letter_code
_entity_poly.pdbx_strand_id
1 'polypeptide(L)'
;MQICVLCITLKMRVKRLGLTTAALLTDAEYLLCIDGDSLLDHNAARWMVSHFLKSSRVGAVTGNPRIQTRSSLLGKIQVGEFSSIIGLIKRAQRTCGRLFTVSGVCAMFRKSALEDVGF
;
A
#
# COMPACT_ATOMS: atom_id res chain seq x y z
N MET A 1 15.92 9.93 -11.36
CA MET A 1 15.92 8.99 -10.22
C MET A 1 15.29 7.68 -10.69
N GLN A 2 16.09 6.63 -10.90
CA GLN A 2 15.61 5.31 -11.30
C GLN A 2 15.26 4.54 -10.03
N ILE A 3 13.98 4.22 -9.84
CA ILE A 3 13.53 3.40 -8.71
C ILE A 3 13.74 1.95 -9.13
N CYS A 4 14.70 1.27 -8.50
CA CYS A 4 14.89 -0.16 -8.71
C CYS A 4 13.85 -0.91 -7.87
N VAL A 5 13.00 -1.69 -8.53
CA VAL A 5 11.96 -2.50 -7.86
C VAL A 5 12.47 -3.93 -7.81
N LEU A 6 12.79 -4.43 -6.62
CA LEU A 6 13.08 -5.84 -6.39
C LEU A 6 11.77 -6.58 -6.10
N CYS A 7 11.37 -7.47 -6.99
CA CYS A 7 10.22 -8.35 -6.77
C CYS A 7 10.69 -9.67 -6.15
N ILE A 8 10.22 -9.99 -4.95
CA ILE A 8 10.50 -11.26 -4.27
C ILE A 8 9.26 -12.13 -4.36
N THR A 9 9.35 -13.25 -5.07
CA THR A 9 8.27 -14.23 -5.16
C THR A 9 8.53 -15.37 -4.19
N LEU A 10 7.72 -15.46 -3.13
CA LEU A 10 7.79 -16.54 -2.14
C LEU A 10 6.55 -17.42 -2.26
N LYS A 11 6.74 -18.74 -2.28
CA LYS A 11 5.64 -19.70 -2.31
C LYS A 11 5.18 -20.03 -0.89
N MET A 12 4.42 -19.12 -0.31
CA MET A 12 3.93 -19.21 1.07
C MET A 12 2.41 -19.33 1.10
N ARG A 13 1.87 -20.19 1.96
CA ARG A 13 0.41 -20.40 2.06
C ARG A 13 -0.31 -19.30 2.86
N VAL A 14 0.44 -18.49 3.61
CA VAL A 14 -0.10 -17.46 4.51
C VAL A 14 0.51 -16.11 4.17
N LYS A 15 -0.34 -15.10 3.91
CA LYS A 15 0.07 -13.75 3.53
C LYS A 15 1.07 -13.14 4.53
N ARG A 16 0.77 -13.21 5.84
CA ARG A 16 1.66 -12.69 6.90
C ARG A 16 3.06 -13.27 6.78
N LEU A 17 3.16 -14.60 6.71
CA LEU A 17 4.45 -15.28 6.65
C LEU A 17 5.22 -14.89 5.37
N GLY A 18 4.54 -14.79 4.23
CA GLY A 18 5.16 -14.30 2.99
C GLY A 18 5.71 -12.88 3.12
N LEU A 19 4.96 -11.94 3.70
CA LEU A 19 5.39 -10.56 3.87
C LEU A 19 6.54 -10.43 4.88
N THR A 20 6.45 -11.09 6.03
CA THR A 20 7.53 -11.08 7.04
C THR A 20 8.81 -11.69 6.48
N THR A 21 8.74 -12.84 5.81
CA THR A 21 9.91 -13.45 5.18
C THR A 21 10.50 -12.56 4.08
N ALA A 22 9.68 -11.94 3.23
CA ALA A 22 10.18 -11.04 2.20
C ALA A 22 10.89 -9.81 2.79
N ALA A 23 10.35 -9.23 3.86
CA ALA A 23 10.95 -8.11 4.57
C ALA A 23 12.29 -8.47 5.22
N LEU A 24 12.45 -9.71 5.72
CA LEU A 24 13.71 -10.20 6.29
C LEU A 24 14.77 -10.49 5.22
N LEU A 25 14.38 -10.96 4.04
CA LEU A 25 15.30 -11.37 2.97
C LEU A 25 15.79 -10.23 2.08
N THR A 26 15.12 -9.07 2.11
CA THR A 26 15.43 -7.94 1.21
C THR A 26 16.29 -6.89 1.89
N ASP A 27 17.23 -6.29 1.15
CA ASP A 27 17.98 -5.10 1.58
C ASP A 27 17.31 -3.79 1.15
N ALA A 28 16.09 -3.85 0.57
CA ALA A 28 15.37 -2.66 0.11
C ALA A 28 14.92 -1.77 1.29
N GLU A 29 15.14 -0.46 1.15
CA GLU A 29 14.70 0.55 2.15
C GLU A 29 13.17 0.68 2.21
N TYR A 30 12.49 0.53 1.06
CA TYR A 30 11.05 0.67 0.93
C TYR A 30 10.41 -0.64 0.46
N LEU A 31 9.39 -1.08 1.18
CA LEU A 31 8.66 -2.32 0.90
C LEU A 31 7.28 -1.97 0.34
N LEU A 32 7.02 -2.31 -0.93
CA LEU A 32 5.71 -2.15 -1.56
C LEU A 32 4.95 -3.47 -1.52
N CYS A 33 3.84 -3.49 -0.80
CA CYS A 33 2.93 -4.62 -0.70
C CYS A 33 1.74 -4.39 -1.61
N ILE A 34 1.45 -5.38 -2.46
CA ILE A 34 0.26 -5.41 -3.34
C ILE A 34 -0.48 -6.73 -3.16
N ASP A 35 -1.80 -6.72 -3.30
CA ASP A 35 -2.59 -7.95 -3.43
C ASP A 35 -2.41 -8.58 -4.82
N GLY A 36 -2.51 -9.92 -4.88
CA GLY A 36 -2.24 -10.69 -6.10
C GLY A 36 -3.27 -10.50 -7.22
N ASP A 37 -4.43 -9.91 -6.92
CA ASP A 37 -5.49 -9.58 -7.87
C ASP A 37 -5.50 -8.10 -8.28
N SER A 38 -4.52 -7.34 -7.83
CA SER A 38 -4.48 -5.89 -7.95
C SER A 38 -3.43 -5.42 -8.94
N LEU A 39 -3.83 -4.51 -9.83
CA LEU A 39 -2.94 -3.88 -10.79
C LEU A 39 -2.49 -2.52 -10.27
N LEU A 40 -1.19 -2.28 -10.35
CA LEU A 40 -0.59 -1.03 -9.93
C LEU A 40 -0.47 -0.07 -11.13
N ASP A 41 -0.82 1.21 -10.92
CA ASP A 41 -0.54 2.25 -11.92
C ASP A 41 0.98 2.35 -12.15
N HIS A 42 1.38 2.59 -13.40
CA HIS A 42 2.79 2.69 -13.82
C HIS A 42 3.59 3.68 -12.95
N ASN A 43 2.96 4.75 -12.46
CA ASN A 43 3.59 5.78 -11.65
C ASN A 43 3.37 5.61 -10.14
N ALA A 44 2.61 4.62 -9.69
CA ALA A 44 2.21 4.53 -8.28
C ALA A 44 3.41 4.43 -7.34
N ALA A 45 4.37 3.55 -7.63
CA ALA A 45 5.57 3.40 -6.79
C ALA A 45 6.34 4.72 -6.67
N ARG A 46 6.46 5.47 -7.77
CA ARG A 46 7.11 6.79 -7.80
C ARG A 46 6.38 7.80 -6.92
N TRP A 47 5.05 7.86 -7.02
CA TRP A 47 4.25 8.75 -6.17
C TRP A 47 4.36 8.37 -4.70
N MET A 48 4.34 7.08 -4.38
CA MET A 48 4.45 6.60 -3.00
C MET A 48 5.82 6.92 -2.39
N VAL A 49 6.93 6.63 -3.09
CA VAL A 49 8.29 6.96 -2.64
C VAL A 49 8.45 8.47 -2.41
N SER A 50 7.83 9.30 -3.24
CA SER A 50 7.93 10.77 -3.10
C SER A 50 7.48 11.29 -1.72
N HIS A 51 6.57 10.59 -1.03
CA HIS A 51 6.14 10.96 0.32
C HIS A 51 7.20 10.70 1.37
N PHE A 52 7.96 9.60 1.23
CA PHE A 52 9.06 9.25 2.13
C PHE A 52 10.25 10.20 1.97
N LEU A 53 10.53 10.62 0.74
CA LEU A 53 11.61 11.57 0.44
C LEU A 53 11.31 12.98 0.95
N LYS A 54 10.03 13.38 1.01
CA LYS A 54 9.61 14.67 1.55
C LYS A 54 9.72 14.76 3.07
N SER A 55 9.69 13.63 3.78
CA SER A 55 9.74 13.61 5.25
C SER A 55 10.19 12.25 5.78
N SER A 56 11.25 12.27 6.58
CA SER A 56 11.75 11.11 7.31
C SER A 56 10.75 10.54 8.32
N ARG A 57 9.75 11.32 8.74
CA ARG A 57 8.71 10.89 9.70
C ARG A 57 7.64 10.00 9.09
N VAL A 58 7.65 9.77 7.77
CA VAL A 58 6.68 8.91 7.11
C VAL A 58 7.14 7.45 7.22
N GLY A 59 6.41 6.65 8.01
CA GLY A 59 6.63 5.22 8.14
C GLY A 59 5.87 4.37 7.11
N ALA A 60 4.70 4.85 6.65
CA ALA A 60 3.87 4.14 5.69
C ALA A 60 3.09 5.10 4.77
N VAL A 61 2.81 4.64 3.56
CA VAL A 61 1.99 5.32 2.55
C VAL A 61 1.01 4.31 1.99
N THR A 62 -0.28 4.65 1.94
CA THR A 62 -1.31 3.78 1.35
C THR A 62 -1.75 4.29 -0.02
N GLY A 63 -1.95 3.37 -0.95
CA GLY A 63 -2.54 3.67 -2.26
C GLY A 63 -4.04 3.94 -2.17
N ASN A 64 -4.64 4.30 -3.30
CA ASN A 64 -6.10 4.42 -3.43
C ASN A 64 -6.62 3.28 -4.33
N PRO A 65 -6.90 2.08 -3.76
CA PRO A 65 -7.40 0.96 -4.53
C PRO A 65 -8.75 1.31 -5.15
N ARG A 66 -8.95 0.92 -6.42
CA ARG A 66 -10.20 1.15 -7.13
C ARG A 66 -10.70 -0.16 -7.70
N ILE A 67 -11.99 -0.43 -7.51
CA ILE A 67 -12.65 -1.58 -8.10
C ILE A 67 -12.70 -1.40 -9.64
N GLN A 68 -12.28 -2.44 -10.36
CA GLN A 68 -12.26 -2.47 -11.83
C GLN A 68 -13.63 -2.86 -12.43
N THR A 69 -14.36 -3.77 -11.79
CA THR A 69 -15.64 -4.28 -12.27
C THR A 69 -16.73 -3.20 -12.22
N ARG A 70 -17.07 -2.62 -13.38
CA ARG A 70 -18.02 -1.49 -13.53
C ARG A 70 -19.06 -1.69 -14.64
N SER A 71 -19.17 -2.92 -15.16
CA SER A 71 -20.03 -3.23 -16.32
C SER A 71 -21.52 -3.22 -15.97
N SER A 72 -21.90 -3.55 -14.73
CA SER A 72 -23.29 -3.52 -14.27
C SER A 72 -23.61 -2.27 -13.43
N LEU A 73 -24.91 -1.92 -13.36
CA LEU A 73 -25.39 -0.86 -12.47
C LEU A 73 -24.98 -1.11 -11.01
N LEU A 74 -25.14 -2.35 -10.55
CA LEU A 74 -24.71 -2.78 -9.21
C LEU A 74 -23.20 -2.59 -9.01
N GLY A 75 -22.38 -2.97 -10.00
CA GLY A 75 -20.93 -2.78 -9.93
C GLY A 75 -20.54 -1.31 -9.84
N LYS A 76 -21.21 -0.42 -10.59
CA LYS A 76 -20.99 1.04 -10.48
C LYS A 76 -21.35 1.58 -9.09
N ILE A 77 -22.45 1.11 -8.50
CA ILE A 77 -22.86 1.48 -7.13
C ILE A 77 -21.82 0.99 -6.12
N GLN A 78 -21.38 -0.26 -6.21
CA GLN A 78 -20.34 -0.83 -5.33
C GLN A 78 -19.03 -0.04 -5.42
N VAL A 79 -18.62 0.37 -6.64
CA VAL A 79 -17.44 1.23 -6.81
C VAL A 79 -17.61 2.56 -6.10
N GLY A 80 -18.80 3.18 -6.23
CA GLY A 80 -19.13 4.43 -5.55
C GLY A 80 -19.10 4.29 -4.02
N GLU A 81 -19.81 3.30 -3.50
CA GLU A 81 -19.86 2.97 -2.07
C GLU A 81 -18.47 2.72 -1.51
N PHE A 82 -17.72 1.78 -2.07
CA PHE A 82 -16.38 1.42 -1.58
C PHE A 82 -15.41 2.61 -1.65
N SER A 83 -15.41 3.34 -2.76
CA SER A 83 -14.54 4.52 -2.93
C SER A 83 -14.90 5.64 -1.96
N SER A 84 -16.19 5.82 -1.67
CA SER A 84 -16.67 6.82 -0.73
C SER A 84 -16.25 6.49 0.70
N ILE A 85 -16.45 5.25 1.16
CA ILE A 85 -16.11 4.83 2.52
C ILE A 85 -14.60 4.96 2.75
N ILE A 86 -13.78 4.35 1.90
CA ILE A 86 -12.31 4.38 2.05
C ILE A 86 -11.78 5.81 1.93
N GLY A 87 -12.30 6.59 0.97
CA GLY A 87 -11.90 7.96 0.76
C GLY A 87 -12.29 8.88 1.92
N LEU A 88 -13.50 8.74 2.47
CA LEU A 88 -13.98 9.52 3.60
C LEU A 88 -13.20 9.20 4.86
N ILE A 89 -12.98 7.92 5.17
CA ILE A 89 -12.18 7.50 6.32
C ILE A 89 -10.77 8.09 6.23
N LYS A 90 -10.10 7.96 5.07
CA LYS A 90 -8.76 8.52 4.89
C LYS A 90 -8.74 10.04 5.05
N ARG A 91 -9.73 10.76 4.50
CA ARG A 91 -9.83 12.22 4.64
C ARG A 91 -10.09 12.63 6.09
N ALA A 92 -10.99 11.94 6.79
CA ALA A 92 -11.29 12.17 8.20
C ALA A 92 -10.05 11.92 9.07
N GLN A 93 -9.34 10.82 8.87
CA GLN A 93 -8.09 10.57 9.60
C GLN A 93 -7.04 11.64 9.29
N ARG A 94 -6.94 12.08 8.02
CA ARG A 94 -6.02 13.15 7.61
C ARG A 94 -6.28 14.49 8.31
N THR A 95 -7.48 14.79 8.78
CA THR A 95 -7.71 16.01 9.60
C THR A 95 -7.04 15.91 10.96
N CYS A 96 -6.84 14.69 11.49
CA CYS A 96 -6.01 14.42 12.67
C CYS A 96 -4.49 14.42 12.36
N GLY A 97 -4.10 14.75 11.13
CA GLY A 97 -2.71 14.85 10.69
C GLY A 97 -2.01 13.51 10.41
N ARG A 98 -2.70 12.37 10.55
CA ARG A 98 -2.13 11.02 10.42
C ARG A 98 -3.14 10.07 9.76
N LEU A 99 -2.68 8.94 9.24
CA LEU A 99 -3.55 7.83 8.89
C LEU A 99 -3.39 6.77 9.96
N PHE A 100 -4.49 6.29 10.52
CA PHE A 100 -4.47 5.24 11.53
C PHE A 100 -4.53 3.85 10.91
N THR A 101 -4.96 3.76 9.66
CA THR A 101 -5.07 2.50 8.92
C THR A 101 -4.51 2.65 7.51
N VAL A 102 -3.94 1.55 7.01
CA VAL A 102 -3.48 1.43 5.63
C VAL A 102 -4.35 0.39 4.90
N SER A 103 -4.48 0.54 3.59
CA SER A 103 -5.14 -0.48 2.77
C SER A 103 -4.28 -1.74 2.69
N GLY A 104 -4.88 -2.90 2.94
CA GLY A 104 -4.22 -4.21 2.77
C GLY A 104 -3.92 -4.58 1.31
N VAL A 105 -4.49 -3.83 0.35
CA VAL A 105 -4.39 -4.05 -1.10
C VAL A 105 -3.15 -3.39 -1.71
N CYS A 106 -2.82 -2.19 -1.24
CA CYS A 106 -1.70 -1.42 -1.75
C CYS A 106 -1.17 -0.49 -0.65
N ALA A 107 0.00 -0.83 -0.12
CA ALA A 107 0.69 -0.05 0.88
C ALA A 107 2.20 -0.16 0.69
N MET A 108 2.89 0.94 0.91
CA MET A 108 4.34 1.01 0.94
C MET A 108 4.79 1.38 2.34
N PHE A 109 5.85 0.73 2.82
CA PHE A 109 6.41 0.93 4.15
C PHE A 109 7.88 1.29 4.05
N ARG A 110 8.37 2.11 4.97
CA ARG A 110 9.80 2.25 5.24
C ARG A 110 10.21 1.05 6.10
N LYS A 111 11.23 0.30 5.68
CA LYS A 111 11.65 -0.94 6.36
C LYS A 111 12.01 -0.69 7.82
N SER A 112 12.78 0.36 8.11
CA SER A 112 13.15 0.73 9.48
C SER A 112 11.94 0.97 10.38
N ALA A 113 10.89 1.62 9.86
CA ALA A 113 9.68 1.89 10.63
C ALA A 113 8.87 0.62 10.95
N LEU A 114 9.00 -0.43 10.13
CA LEU A 114 8.43 -1.73 10.45
C LEU A 114 9.27 -2.45 11.51
N GLU A 115 10.60 -2.43 11.37
CA GLU A 115 11.52 -3.02 12.35
C GLU A 115 11.33 -2.42 13.75
N ASP A 116 11.14 -1.10 13.84
CA ASP A 116 10.88 -0.38 15.10
C ASP A 116 9.64 -0.89 15.86
N VAL A 117 8.64 -1.43 15.16
CA VAL A 117 7.39 -1.90 15.77
C VAL A 117 7.28 -3.42 15.91
N GLY A 118 8.21 -4.18 15.33
CA GLY A 118 8.21 -5.65 15.32
C GLY A 118 7.07 -6.25 14.49
N PHE A 119 7.41 -6.97 13.41
CA PHE A 119 6.44 -7.55 12.46
C PHE A 119 6.62 -9.06 12.24
#